data_AF-A0A934CXC9-F1
#
_entry.id   AF-A0A934CXC9-F1
#
_cell.length_a   1.000
_cell.length_b   1.000
_cell.length_c   1.000
_cell.angle_alpha   90.00
_cell.angle_beta   90.00
_cell.angle_gamma   90.00
#
_symmetry.space_group_name_H-M   'P 1'
#
loop_
_entity.id
_entity.type
_entity.pdbx_description
1 polymer ?
#
loop_
_entity_poly.entity_id
_entity_poly.type
_entity_poly.pdbx_seq_one_letter_code
_entity_poly.pdbx_strand_id
1 'polypeptide(L)'
;MTVSKNTDFENTGAQRAEQILAFLDNAGNYLLGMKQTFEILVKKAFAKTLEEARSFYGKLSALDFIFGGMSATALFLSGLVFLSGIGVTVYQAVLWLRDGVWSQLPLLALFDYFFEGSALQAWLQKPESWYGLHEIVSWLLENVPLSLACVAAGGLAIFLVTSVMAMAGGFRYYQFKNLQKR
;
A
#
# COMPACT_ATOMS: atom_id res chain seq x y z
N MET A 1 29.41 64.29 -33.21
CA MET A 1 28.78 63.02 -33.61
C MET A 1 28.81 62.07 -32.41
N THR A 2 27.81 62.11 -31.53
CA THR A 2 27.77 61.20 -30.35
C THR A 2 26.36 60.91 -29.81
N VAL A 3 25.31 61.48 -30.41
CA VAL A 3 23.93 61.38 -29.88
C VAL A 3 23.17 60.14 -30.39
N SER A 4 23.54 59.58 -31.54
CA SER A 4 22.80 58.47 -32.18
C SER A 4 22.91 57.12 -31.45
N LYS A 5 23.97 56.87 -30.66
CA LYS A 5 24.16 55.55 -30.04
C LYS A 5 23.27 55.36 -28.81
N ASN A 6 23.00 56.41 -28.04
CA ASN A 6 22.31 56.25 -26.74
C ASN A 6 20.82 55.92 -26.91
N THR A 7 20.16 56.52 -27.91
CA THR A 7 18.76 56.28 -28.24
C THR A 7 18.48 54.88 -28.80
N ASP A 8 19.43 54.29 -29.53
CA ASP A 8 19.30 52.91 -30.04
C ASP A 8 19.40 51.87 -28.91
N PHE A 9 20.29 52.07 -27.94
CA PHE A 9 20.40 51.18 -26.77
C PHE A 9 19.16 51.25 -25.87
N GLU A 10 18.59 52.43 -25.67
CA GLU A 10 17.40 52.65 -24.85
C GLU A 10 16.14 52.06 -25.50
N ASN A 11 16.00 52.22 -26.83
CA ASN A 11 14.90 51.64 -27.61
C ASN A 11 14.99 50.10 -27.65
N THR A 12 16.19 49.54 -27.78
CA THR A 12 16.40 48.08 -27.76
C THR A 12 16.13 47.48 -26.36
N GLY A 13 16.42 48.22 -25.29
CA GLY A 13 16.13 47.81 -23.91
C GLY A 13 14.62 47.78 -23.60
N ALA A 14 13.91 48.84 -23.98
CA ALA A 14 12.45 48.91 -23.83
C ALA A 14 11.73 47.82 -24.64
N GLN A 15 12.19 47.57 -25.87
CA GLN A 15 11.61 46.54 -26.74
C GLN A 15 11.85 45.11 -26.20
N ARG A 16 13.00 44.85 -25.55
CA ARG A 16 13.25 43.58 -24.84
C ARG A 16 12.40 43.43 -23.59
N ALA A 17 12.18 44.51 -22.84
CA ALA A 17 11.34 44.48 -21.64
C ALA A 17 9.87 44.17 -22.00
N GLU A 18 9.33 44.76 -23.06
CA GLU A 18 8.00 44.42 -23.57
C GLU A 18 7.90 42.97 -24.04
N GLN A 19 8.91 42.45 -24.74
CA GLN A 19 8.93 41.04 -25.14
C GLN A 19 8.93 40.08 -23.94
N ILE A 20 9.67 40.40 -22.88
CA ILE A 20 9.72 39.60 -21.66
C ILE A 20 8.37 39.65 -20.95
N LEU A 21 7.74 40.83 -20.82
CA LEU A 21 6.43 40.96 -20.20
C LEU A 21 5.35 40.22 -21.00
N ALA A 22 5.35 40.34 -22.33
CA ALA A 22 4.44 39.61 -23.20
C ALA A 22 4.65 38.08 -23.09
N PHE A 23 5.90 37.62 -22.98
CA PHE A 23 6.20 36.21 -22.77
C PHE A 23 5.70 35.72 -21.41
N LEU A 24 5.90 36.49 -20.33
CA LEU A 24 5.46 36.15 -18.98
C LEU A 24 3.93 36.09 -18.89
N ASP A 25 3.23 37.05 -19.48
CA ASP A 25 1.77 37.10 -19.48
C ASP A 25 1.17 35.95 -20.30
N ASN A 26 1.78 35.65 -21.46
CA ASN A 26 1.38 34.51 -22.27
C ASN A 26 1.63 33.18 -21.52
N ALA A 27 2.78 33.03 -20.86
CA ALA A 27 3.08 31.85 -20.05
C ALA A 27 2.09 31.68 -18.87
N GLY A 28 1.70 32.78 -18.22
CA GLY A 28 0.67 32.77 -17.17
C GLY A 28 -0.69 32.30 -17.69
N ASN A 29 -1.11 32.82 -18.85
CA ASN A 29 -2.35 32.43 -19.52
C ASN A 29 -2.35 30.96 -19.97
N TYR A 30 -1.21 30.44 -20.46
CA TYR A 30 -1.05 29.02 -20.79
C TYR A 30 -1.14 28.12 -19.55
N LEU A 31 -0.52 28.51 -18.43
CA LEU A 31 -0.61 27.75 -17.17
C LEU A 31 -2.04 27.70 -16.63
N LEU A 32 -2.76 28.83 -16.70
CA LEU A 32 -4.18 28.89 -16.33
C LEU A 32 -5.04 28.01 -17.22
N GLY A 33 -4.83 28.07 -18.55
CA GLY A 33 -5.54 27.22 -19.51
C GLY A 33 -5.24 25.73 -19.32
N MET A 34 -4.00 25.36 -19.03
CA MET A 34 -3.62 23.97 -18.71
C MET A 34 -4.28 23.49 -17.43
N LYS A 35 -4.31 24.31 -16.36
CA LYS A 35 -4.97 23.96 -15.10
C LYS A 35 -6.46 23.71 -15.32
N GLN A 36 -7.14 24.60 -16.04
CA GLN A 36 -8.58 24.43 -16.33
C GLN A 36 -8.84 23.18 -17.17
N THR A 37 -8.03 22.94 -18.21
CA THR A 37 -8.14 21.75 -19.05
C THR A 37 -7.90 20.48 -18.25
N PHE A 38 -6.89 20.48 -17.37
CA PHE A 38 -6.58 19.37 -16.48
C PHE A 38 -7.72 19.10 -15.50
N GLU A 39 -8.27 20.14 -14.87
CA GLU A 39 -9.42 19.98 -13.97
C GLU A 39 -10.63 19.37 -14.70
N ILE A 40 -10.91 19.79 -15.94
CA ILE A 40 -12.00 19.23 -16.74
C ILE A 40 -11.72 17.76 -17.08
N LEU A 41 -10.49 17.44 -17.50
CA LEU A 41 -10.09 16.07 -17.82
C LEU A 41 -10.17 15.16 -16.59
N VAL A 42 -9.67 15.61 -15.45
CA VAL A 42 -9.72 14.87 -14.17
C VAL A 42 -11.16 14.69 -13.73
N LYS A 43 -11.99 15.75 -13.74
CA LYS A 43 -13.41 15.64 -13.38
C LYS A 43 -14.15 14.68 -14.30
N LYS A 44 -13.91 14.74 -15.61
CA LYS A 44 -14.56 13.87 -16.59
C LYS A 44 -14.10 12.42 -16.49
N ALA A 45 -12.79 12.20 -16.33
CA ALA A 45 -12.23 10.87 -16.10
C ALA A 45 -12.77 10.27 -14.81
N PHE A 46 -12.72 11.03 -13.71
CA PHE A 46 -13.22 10.60 -12.41
C PHE A 46 -14.73 10.32 -12.43
N ALA A 47 -15.53 11.22 -13.01
CA ALA A 47 -16.98 11.02 -13.13
C ALA A 47 -17.30 9.76 -13.93
N LYS A 48 -16.60 9.53 -15.04
CA LYS A 48 -16.76 8.32 -15.85
C LYS A 48 -16.36 7.06 -15.08
N THR A 49 -15.22 7.08 -14.40
CA THR A 49 -14.78 5.96 -13.55
C THR A 49 -15.76 5.70 -12.41
N LEU A 50 -16.32 6.74 -11.80
CA LEU A 50 -17.31 6.62 -10.73
C LEU A 50 -18.63 6.03 -11.25
N GLU A 51 -19.09 6.46 -12.42
CA GLU A 51 -20.30 5.95 -13.06
C GLU A 51 -20.13 4.48 -13.48
N GLU A 52 -18.99 4.13 -14.08
CA GLU A 52 -18.63 2.74 -14.41
C GLU A 52 -18.54 1.87 -13.15
N ALA A 53 -17.91 2.38 -12.09
CA ALA A 53 -17.82 1.68 -10.81
C ALA A 53 -19.21 1.49 -10.18
N ARG A 54 -20.07 2.50 -10.21
CA ARG A 54 -21.44 2.42 -9.68
C ARG A 54 -22.30 1.42 -10.47
N SER A 55 -22.18 1.43 -11.80
CA SER A 55 -22.86 0.48 -12.68
C SER A 55 -22.38 -0.96 -12.45
N PHE A 56 -21.07 -1.14 -12.24
CA PHE A 56 -20.49 -2.42 -11.88
C PHE A 56 -20.98 -2.89 -10.51
N TYR A 57 -21.02 -1.99 -9.53
CA TYR A 57 -21.48 -2.30 -8.17
C TYR A 57 -22.96 -2.69 -8.14
N GLY A 58 -23.79 -2.02 -8.96
CA GLY A 58 -25.21 -2.37 -9.12
C GLY A 58 -25.46 -3.73 -9.78
N LYS A 59 -24.45 -4.34 -10.40
CA LYS A 59 -24.52 -5.66 -11.05
C LYS A 59 -23.84 -6.77 -10.23
N LEU A 60 -23.27 -6.45 -9.06
CA LEU A 60 -22.68 -7.45 -8.18
C LEU A 60 -23.77 -8.38 -7.62
N SER A 61 -23.46 -9.66 -7.58
CA SER A 61 -24.32 -10.69 -7.00
C SER A 61 -24.18 -10.68 -5.49
N ALA A 62 -25.20 -11.17 -4.77
CA ALA A 62 -25.13 -11.37 -3.32
C ALA A 62 -23.92 -12.24 -2.91
N LEU A 63 -23.52 -13.19 -3.76
CA LEU A 63 -22.32 -13.99 -3.54
C LEU A 63 -21.04 -13.15 -3.56
N ASP A 64 -20.93 -12.15 -4.43
CA ASP A 64 -19.73 -11.29 -4.45
C ASP A 64 -19.63 -10.42 -3.21
N PHE A 65 -20.78 -10.04 -2.65
CA PHE A 65 -20.82 -9.30 -1.40
C PHE A 65 -20.34 -10.16 -0.22
N ILE A 66 -20.77 -11.43 -0.16
CA ILE A 66 -20.30 -12.38 0.86
C ILE A 66 -18.80 -12.63 0.72
N PHE A 67 -18.33 -13.04 -0.47
CA PHE A 67 -16.92 -13.30 -0.70
C PHE A 67 -16.06 -12.05 -0.52
N GLY A 68 -16.51 -10.89 -1.00
CA GLY A 68 -15.86 -9.61 -0.79
C GLY A 68 -15.77 -9.23 0.68
N GLY A 69 -16.84 -9.45 1.46
CA GLY A 69 -16.86 -9.22 2.90
C GLY A 69 -15.91 -10.16 3.66
N MET A 70 -15.86 -11.44 3.30
CA MET A 70 -14.89 -12.38 3.85
C MET A 70 -13.45 -11.97 3.53
N SER A 71 -13.16 -11.59 2.28
CA SER A 71 -11.83 -11.09 1.90
C SER A 71 -11.46 -9.80 2.61
N ALA A 72 -12.39 -8.85 2.78
CA ALA A 72 -12.16 -7.63 3.53
C ALA A 72 -11.86 -7.90 5.00
N THR A 73 -12.57 -8.86 5.61
CA THR A 73 -12.34 -9.28 7.00
C THR A 73 -10.98 -9.95 7.15
N ALA A 74 -10.61 -10.84 6.22
CA ALA A 74 -9.31 -11.48 6.19
C ALA A 74 -8.17 -10.44 6.02
N LEU A 75 -8.37 -9.44 5.16
CA LEU A 75 -7.41 -8.35 4.97
C LEU A 75 -7.27 -7.49 6.22
N PHE A 76 -8.38 -7.18 6.90
CA PHE A 76 -8.36 -6.45 8.17
C PHE A 76 -7.59 -7.21 9.25
N LEU A 77 -7.90 -8.49 9.47
CA LEU A 77 -7.19 -9.33 10.44
C LEU A 77 -5.69 -9.46 10.11
N SER A 78 -5.36 -9.69 8.83
CA SER A 78 -3.97 -9.76 8.38
C SER A 78 -3.25 -8.44 8.58
N GLY A 79 -3.95 -7.31 8.36
CA GLY A 79 -3.48 -5.96 8.64
C GLY A 79 -3.16 -5.75 10.11
N LEU A 80 -4.00 -6.22 11.02
CA LEU A 80 -3.74 -6.15 12.47
C LEU A 80 -2.47 -6.93 12.84
N VAL A 81 -2.30 -8.15 12.33
CA VAL A 81 -1.10 -8.98 12.57
C VAL A 81 0.15 -8.33 12.00
N PHE A 82 0.06 -7.74 10.80
CA PHE A 82 1.18 -7.03 10.19
C PHE A 82 1.57 -5.79 11.00
N LEU A 83 0.59 -4.99 11.39
CA LEU A 83 0.80 -3.79 12.21
C LEU A 83 1.33 -4.12 13.61
N SER A 84 0.88 -5.22 14.23
CA SER A 84 1.45 -5.66 15.49
C SER A 84 2.92 -6.06 15.33
N GLY A 85 3.30 -6.71 14.22
CA GLY A 85 4.69 -7.01 13.91
C GLY A 85 5.56 -5.76 13.78
N ILE A 86 5.05 -4.72 13.09
CA ILE A 86 5.70 -3.41 13.03
C ILE A 86 5.80 -2.81 14.43
N GLY A 87 4.71 -2.81 15.20
CA GLY A 87 4.68 -2.26 16.56
C GLY A 87 5.72 -2.91 17.49
N VAL A 88 5.83 -4.24 17.45
CA VAL A 88 6.86 -4.99 18.19
C VAL A 88 8.26 -4.62 17.69
N THR A 89 8.46 -4.45 16.38
CA THR A 89 9.75 -4.02 15.81
C THR A 89 10.16 -2.63 16.31
N VAL A 90 9.23 -1.68 16.32
CA VAL A 90 9.46 -0.32 16.84
C VAL A 90 9.79 -0.38 18.33
N TYR A 91 9.04 -1.19 19.09
CA TYR A 91 9.32 -1.40 20.51
C TYR A 91 10.73 -1.97 20.76
N GLN A 92 11.14 -2.98 19.99
CA GLN A 92 12.50 -3.54 20.04
C GLN A 92 13.56 -2.50 19.70
N ALA A 93 13.30 -1.64 18.72
CA ALA A 93 14.22 -0.55 18.36
C ALA A 93 14.37 0.48 19.49
N VAL A 94 13.28 0.82 20.19
CA VAL A 94 13.33 1.71 21.36
C VAL A 94 14.11 1.07 22.51
N LEU A 95 13.89 -0.21 22.79
CA LEU A 95 14.68 -0.95 23.80
C LEU A 95 16.16 -0.98 23.43
N TRP A 96 16.47 -1.23 22.15
CA TRP A 96 17.84 -1.21 21.66
C TRP A 96 18.52 0.15 21.86
N LEU A 97 17.82 1.26 21.59
CA LEU A 97 18.35 2.61 21.84
C LEU A 97 18.62 2.89 23.31
N ARG A 98 17.87 2.26 24.23
CA ARG A 98 18.02 2.41 25.67
C ARG A 98 19.16 1.55 26.23
N ASP A 99 19.17 0.28 25.86
CA ASP A 99 20.00 -0.73 26.52
C ASP A 99 21.25 -1.09 25.69
N GLY A 100 21.36 -0.60 24.45
CA GLY A 100 22.47 -0.85 23.53
C GLY A 100 22.52 -2.26 22.95
N VAL A 101 21.60 -3.15 23.36
CA VAL A 101 21.53 -4.56 22.97
C VAL A 101 20.20 -4.85 22.30
N TRP A 102 20.24 -5.56 21.17
CA TRP A 102 19.03 -5.89 20.41
C TRP A 102 18.24 -6.98 21.13
N SER A 103 17.04 -6.66 21.60
CA SER A 103 16.18 -7.61 22.31
C SER A 103 15.53 -8.59 21.32
N GLN A 104 15.92 -9.85 21.38
CA GLN A 104 15.24 -10.93 20.66
C GLN A 104 14.01 -11.37 21.45
N LEU A 105 12.83 -11.20 20.86
CA LEU A 105 11.57 -11.73 21.38
C LEU A 105 11.24 -13.00 20.57
N PRO A 106 11.59 -14.20 21.07
CA PRO A 106 11.36 -15.44 20.35
C PRO A 106 9.87 -15.75 20.25
N LEU A 107 9.48 -16.40 19.16
CA LEU A 107 8.10 -16.82 18.94
C LEU A 107 7.62 -17.84 20.00
N LEU A 108 8.56 -18.59 20.60
CA LEU A 108 8.32 -19.53 21.69
C LEU A 108 7.54 -18.90 22.85
N ALA A 109 7.83 -17.65 23.23
CA ALA A 109 7.13 -16.98 24.33
C ALA A 109 5.63 -16.80 24.06
N LEU A 110 5.25 -16.54 22.80
CA LEU A 110 3.84 -16.50 22.40
C LEU A 110 3.24 -17.90 22.34
N PHE A 111 4.00 -18.86 21.82
CA PHE A 111 3.54 -20.24 21.71
C PHE A 111 3.19 -20.81 23.09
N ASP A 112 4.09 -20.67 24.07
CA ASP A 112 3.84 -21.12 25.44
C ASP A 112 2.61 -20.46 26.07
N TYR A 113 2.41 -19.15 25.81
CA TYR A 113 1.24 -18.43 26.32
C TYR A 113 -0.08 -18.92 25.70
N PHE A 114 -0.11 -19.15 24.38
CA PHE A 114 -1.34 -19.57 23.69
C PHE A 114 -1.66 -21.05 23.87
N PHE A 115 -0.64 -21.88 24.05
CA PHE A 115 -0.76 -23.33 24.13
C PHE A 115 -0.53 -23.87 25.53
N GLU A 116 -0.57 -23.01 26.55
CA GLU A 116 -0.35 -23.39 27.95
C GLU A 116 -1.29 -24.53 28.37
N GLY A 117 -0.73 -25.61 28.91
CA GLY A 117 -1.46 -26.79 29.35
C GLY A 117 -2.02 -27.68 28.23
N SER A 118 -1.70 -27.38 26.97
CA SER A 118 -2.13 -28.20 25.82
C SER A 118 -1.21 -29.39 25.58
N ALA A 119 -1.72 -30.42 24.89
CA ALA A 119 -0.92 -31.57 24.45
C ALA A 119 0.24 -31.17 23.52
N LEU A 120 0.07 -30.09 22.75
CA LEU A 120 1.12 -29.53 21.89
C LEU A 120 2.30 -28.97 22.70
N GLN A 121 2.01 -28.25 23.79
CA GLN A 121 3.05 -27.75 24.68
C GLN A 121 3.75 -28.90 25.42
N ALA A 122 2.99 -29.88 25.93
CA ALA A 122 3.55 -31.05 26.59
C ALA A 122 4.48 -31.85 25.66
N TRP A 123 4.08 -32.02 24.39
CA TRP A 123 4.92 -32.65 23.37
C TRP A 123 6.16 -31.82 23.03
N LEU A 124 6.07 -30.49 23.00
CA LEU A 124 7.23 -29.62 22.77
C LEU A 124 8.24 -29.71 23.92
N GLN A 125 7.78 -29.80 25.17
CA GLN A 125 8.64 -29.96 26.35
C GLN A 125 9.23 -31.37 26.46
N LYS A 126 8.46 -32.40 26.06
CA LYS A 126 8.87 -33.80 26.11
C LYS A 126 8.37 -34.53 24.87
N PRO A 127 9.16 -34.58 23.78
CA PRO A 127 8.73 -35.23 22.56
C PRO A 127 8.66 -36.75 22.74
N GLU A 128 7.45 -37.31 22.72
CA GLU A 128 7.24 -38.77 22.77
C GLU A 128 7.31 -39.41 21.38
N SER A 129 7.21 -38.62 20.30
CA SER A 129 7.25 -39.08 18.91
C SER A 129 7.64 -37.93 17.96
N TRP A 130 7.93 -38.24 16.69
CA TRP A 130 8.22 -37.26 15.63
C TRP A 130 9.40 -36.31 15.94
N TYR A 131 10.49 -36.85 16.48
CA TYR A 131 11.69 -36.08 16.88
C TYR A 131 12.23 -35.13 15.80
N GLY A 132 12.24 -35.54 14.53
CA GLY A 132 12.70 -34.67 13.45
C GLY A 132 11.79 -33.45 13.23
N LEU A 133 10.47 -33.60 13.39
CA LEU A 133 9.53 -32.48 13.32
C LEU A 133 9.66 -31.60 14.57
N HIS A 134 9.84 -32.21 15.74
CA HIS A 134 10.08 -31.49 16.99
C HIS A 134 11.29 -30.58 16.90
N GLU A 135 12.42 -31.06 16.36
CA GLU A 135 13.63 -30.25 16.19
C GLU A 135 13.38 -29.05 15.28
N ILE A 136 12.68 -29.25 14.15
CA ILE A 136 12.34 -28.18 13.21
C ILE A 136 11.44 -27.14 13.86
N VAL A 137 10.40 -27.58 14.58
CA VAL A 137 9.44 -26.69 15.25
C VAL A 137 10.11 -25.92 16.39
N SER A 138 10.92 -26.60 17.21
CA SER A 138 11.67 -25.97 18.30
C SER A 138 12.66 -24.95 17.76
N TRP A 139 13.43 -25.33 16.74
CA TRP A 139 14.34 -24.41 16.05
C TRP A 139 13.60 -23.18 15.51
N LEU A 140 12.44 -23.37 14.88
CA LEU A 140 11.62 -22.27 14.35
C LEU A 140 11.13 -21.34 15.47
N LEU A 141 10.60 -21.91 16.56
CA LEU A 141 10.04 -21.14 17.68
C LEU A 141 11.11 -20.36 18.45
N GLU A 142 12.31 -20.92 18.58
CA GLU A 142 13.43 -20.30 19.30
C GLU A 142 14.18 -19.27 18.46
N ASN A 143 14.41 -19.55 17.17
CA ASN A 143 15.27 -18.72 16.33
C ASN A 143 14.52 -17.64 15.55
N VAL A 144 13.21 -17.80 15.30
CA VAL A 144 12.44 -16.80 14.56
C VAL A 144 11.93 -15.71 15.51
N PRO A 145 12.33 -14.45 15.31
CA PRO A 145 11.80 -13.34 16.09
C PRO A 145 10.31 -13.17 15.81
N LEU A 146 9.54 -12.92 16.88
CA LEU A 146 8.11 -12.67 16.82
C LEU A 146 7.75 -11.55 15.83
N SER A 147 8.51 -10.44 15.87
CA SER A 147 8.31 -9.30 14.97
C SER A 147 8.41 -9.71 13.51
N LEU A 148 9.44 -10.49 13.16
CA LEU A 148 9.63 -11.00 11.79
C LEU A 148 8.50 -11.95 11.40
N ALA A 149 8.10 -12.86 12.28
CA ALA A 149 7.00 -13.79 12.03
C ALA A 149 5.69 -13.04 11.74
N CYS A 150 5.34 -12.03 12.54
CA CYS A 150 4.14 -11.23 12.35
C CYS A 150 4.17 -10.41 11.05
N VAL A 151 5.28 -9.74 10.75
CA VAL A 151 5.43 -8.95 9.52
C VAL A 151 5.37 -9.85 8.29
N ALA A 152 6.10 -10.98 8.30
CA ALA A 152 6.13 -11.90 7.17
C ALA A 152 4.78 -12.57 6.95
N ALA A 153 4.17 -13.15 8.00
CA ALA A 153 2.89 -13.83 7.89
C ALA A 153 1.76 -12.87 7.53
N GLY A 154 1.69 -11.70 8.19
CA GLY A 154 0.68 -10.68 7.90
C GLY A 154 0.84 -10.10 6.50
N GLY A 155 2.07 -9.77 6.09
CA GLY A 155 2.37 -9.23 4.76
C GLY A 155 2.05 -10.22 3.64
N LEU A 156 2.43 -11.49 3.82
CA LEU A 156 2.12 -12.56 2.87
C LEU A 156 0.60 -12.80 2.77
N ALA A 157 -0.12 -12.81 3.89
CA ALA A 157 -1.57 -12.94 3.88
C ALA A 157 -2.25 -11.77 3.16
N ILE A 158 -1.82 -10.52 3.41
CA ILE A 158 -2.31 -9.33 2.68
C ILE A 158 -2.05 -9.49 1.18
N PHE A 159 -0.83 -9.87 0.79
CA PHE A 159 -0.48 -10.05 -0.62
C PHE A 159 -1.35 -11.12 -1.31
N LEU A 160 -1.58 -12.25 -0.66
CA LEU A 160 -2.42 -13.31 -1.22
C LEU A 160 -3.87 -12.88 -1.34
N VAL A 161 -4.45 -12.29 -0.29
CA VAL A 161 -5.86 -11.85 -0.29
C VAL A 161 -6.08 -10.75 -1.33
N THR A 162 -5.18 -9.77 -1.42
CA THR A 162 -5.27 -8.70 -2.44
C THR A 162 -5.13 -9.25 -3.86
N SER A 163 -4.23 -10.21 -4.08
CA SER A 163 -4.08 -10.89 -5.37
C SER A 163 -5.36 -11.62 -5.78
N VAL A 164 -5.99 -12.36 -4.86
CA VAL A 164 -7.27 -13.05 -5.11
C VAL A 164 -8.38 -12.04 -5.40
N MET A 165 -8.48 -10.95 -4.63
CA MET A 165 -9.48 -9.90 -4.87
C MET A 165 -9.30 -9.24 -6.25
N ALA A 166 -8.06 -8.97 -6.65
CA ALA A 166 -7.75 -8.40 -7.96
C ALA A 166 -8.14 -9.35 -9.09
N MET A 167 -7.81 -10.65 -8.96
CA MET A 167 -8.21 -11.67 -9.95
C MET A 167 -9.73 -11.80 -10.04
N ALA A 168 -10.43 -11.88 -8.90
CA ALA A 168 -11.89 -11.99 -8.86
C ALA A 168 -12.59 -10.77 -9.49
N GLY A 169 -12.10 -9.56 -9.18
CA GLY A 169 -12.59 -8.33 -9.77
C GLY A 169 -12.36 -8.26 -11.28
N GLY A 170 -11.15 -8.63 -11.73
CA GLY A 170 -10.80 -8.70 -13.15
C GLY A 170 -11.65 -9.70 -13.93
N PHE A 171 -11.90 -10.88 -13.36
CA PHE A 171 -12.76 -11.89 -13.96
C PHE A 171 -14.21 -11.40 -14.12
N ARG A 172 -14.78 -10.79 -13.08
CA ARG A 172 -16.12 -10.19 -13.13
C ARG A 172 -16.23 -9.07 -14.15
N TYR A 173 -15.23 -8.21 -14.23
CA TYR A 173 -15.15 -7.16 -15.25
C TYR A 173 -15.16 -7.73 -16.67
N TYR A 174 -14.37 -8.77 -16.92
CA TYR A 174 -14.36 -9.45 -18.21
C TYR A 174 -15.71 -10.09 -18.55
N GLN A 175 -16.37 -10.72 -17.58
CA GLN A 175 -17.69 -11.33 -17.74
C GLN A 175 -18.75 -10.30 -18.18
N PHE A 176 -18.83 -9.15 -17.50
CA PHE A 176 -19.81 -8.13 -17.86
C PHE A 176 -19.54 -7.49 -19.21
N LYS A 177 -18.27 -7.28 -19.58
CA LYS A 177 -17.91 -6.74 -20.89
C LYS A 177 -18.32 -7.69 -22.03
N ASN A 178 -18.23 -8.99 -21.82
CA ASN A 178 -18.65 -9.99 -22.82
C ASN A 178 -20.17 -10.16 -22.91
N LEU A 179 -20.89 -9.99 -21.79
CA LEU A 179 -22.36 -10.01 -21.78
C LEU A 179 -22.98 -8.82 -22.53
N GLN A 180 -22.29 -7.67 -22.61
CA GLN A 180 -22.75 -6.51 -23.39
C GLN A 180 -22.52 -6.63 -24.91
N LYS A 181 -21.72 -7.61 -25.35
CA LYS A 181 -21.40 -7.82 -26.78
C LYS A 181 -22.30 -8.84 -27.47
N ARG A 182 -23.12 -9.58 -26.72
CA ARG A 182 -24.14 -10.50 -27.25
C ARG A 182 -25.49 -9.80 -27.26
#